data_AF-A0A221P729-F1
#
_entry.id   AF-A0A221P729-F1
#
_cell.length_a   1.000
_cell.length_b   1.000
_cell.length_c   1.000
_cell.angle_alpha   90.00
_cell.angle_beta   90.00
_cell.angle_gamma   90.00
#
_symmetry.space_group_name_H-M   'P 1'
#
loop_
_entity.id
_entity.type
_entity.pdbx_description
1 polymer ?
#
loop_
_entity_poly.entity_id
_entity_poly.type
_entity_poly.pdbx_seq_one_letter_code
_entity_poly.pdbx_strand_id
1 'polypeptide(L)'
;MSGGTLSDNTATSGAGFFGGAGDTPVKLTAVTIARNHATGAYGGAGILNESALTMTGGSLRDNAAPVGPGGGVHSLQGSATLVGVTVTGNSATEGGGVYKDSGTATALGGVFANSSPDNCAPSGAVTGCSN
;
A
#
# COMPACT_ATOMS: atom_id res chain seq x y z
N MET A 1 12.30 -9.27 -0.29
CA MET A 1 12.96 -8.71 0.92
C MET A 1 12.39 -9.39 2.16
N SER A 2 13.22 -9.72 3.14
CA SER A 2 12.79 -10.27 4.44
C SER A 2 13.38 -9.44 5.57
N GLY A 3 12.53 -8.88 6.43
CA GLY A 3 12.93 -7.88 7.42
C GLY A 3 13.31 -6.53 6.81
N GLY A 4 13.57 -5.54 7.66
CA GLY A 4 14.04 -4.22 7.26
C GLY A 4 12.97 -3.13 7.27
N THR A 5 13.42 -1.90 7.03
CA THR A 5 12.57 -0.70 7.03
C THR A 5 12.81 0.11 5.77
N LEU A 6 11.72 0.50 5.11
CA LEU A 6 11.67 1.49 4.04
C LEU A 6 10.92 2.70 4.61
N SER A 7 11.64 3.73 5.05
CA SER A 7 11.00 4.89 5.66
C SER A 7 11.60 6.22 5.27
N ASP A 8 10.80 7.26 5.45
CA ASP A 8 11.20 8.67 5.29
C ASP A 8 11.68 9.00 3.86
N ASN A 9 11.20 8.23 2.87
CA ASN A 9 11.48 8.48 1.46
C ASN A 9 10.44 9.43 0.86
N THR A 10 10.88 10.27 -0.07
CA THR A 10 10.00 11.12 -0.88
C THR A 10 10.24 10.83 -2.35
N ALA A 11 9.16 10.56 -3.08
CA ALA A 11 9.20 10.36 -4.53
C ALA A 11 7.91 10.87 -5.17
N THR A 12 7.88 10.98 -6.50
CA THR A 12 6.65 11.33 -7.22
C THR A 12 5.58 10.25 -7.04
N SER A 13 5.96 8.98 -6.98
CA SER A 13 5.08 7.85 -6.73
C SER A 13 5.87 6.67 -6.19
N GLY A 14 5.22 5.72 -5.51
CA GLY A 14 5.90 4.51 -5.01
C GLY A 14 7.04 4.80 -4.03
N ALA A 15 6.87 5.80 -3.15
CA ALA A 15 7.99 6.39 -2.40
C ALA A 15 8.71 5.39 -1.48
N GLY A 16 7.98 4.49 -0.82
CA GLY A 16 8.59 3.39 -0.07
C GLY A 16 9.04 2.24 -0.99
N PHE A 17 8.16 1.81 -1.89
CA PHE A 17 8.42 0.73 -2.82
C PHE A 17 7.60 0.88 -4.11
N PHE A 18 8.28 0.69 -5.25
CA PHE A 18 7.64 0.60 -6.55
C PHE A 18 7.75 -0.83 -7.10
N GLY A 19 6.62 -1.54 -7.15
CA GLY A 19 6.53 -2.90 -7.68
C GLY A 19 6.05 -2.90 -9.12
N GLY A 20 6.89 -2.49 -10.08
CA GLY A 20 6.43 -2.26 -11.47
C GLY A 20 7.44 -2.47 -12.59
N ALA A 21 8.50 -3.24 -12.40
CA ALA A 21 9.39 -3.60 -13.52
C ALA A 21 9.40 -5.12 -13.74
N GLY A 22 8.44 -5.59 -14.55
CA GLY A 22 8.37 -6.97 -15.04
C GLY A 22 7.34 -7.86 -14.33
N ASP A 23 6.94 -8.93 -15.01
CA ASP A 23 6.00 -9.96 -14.53
C ASP A 23 6.55 -10.80 -13.35
N THR A 24 7.67 -10.38 -12.75
CA THR A 24 8.29 -11.10 -11.63
C THR A 24 7.56 -10.78 -10.34
N PRO A 25 7.01 -11.80 -9.64
CA PRO A 25 6.36 -11.59 -8.37
C PRO A 25 7.31 -11.03 -7.31
N VAL A 26 6.89 -9.99 -6.62
CA VAL A 26 7.59 -9.39 -5.49
C VAL A 26 7.08 -10.00 -4.19
N LYS A 27 8.01 -10.43 -3.33
CA LYS A 27 7.71 -10.86 -1.96
C LYS A 27 8.37 -9.98 -0.92
N LEU A 28 7.55 -9.42 -0.03
CA LEU A 28 7.96 -8.70 1.18
C LEU A 28 7.58 -9.53 2.40
N THR A 29 8.50 -9.76 3.32
CA THR A 29 8.22 -10.54 4.53
C THR A 29 8.71 -9.78 5.74
N ALA A 30 7.83 -9.51 6.71
CA ALA A 30 8.15 -8.78 7.94
C ALA A 30 8.85 -7.42 7.70
N VAL A 31 8.45 -6.69 6.64
CA VAL A 31 9.01 -5.38 6.29
C VAL A 31 8.18 -4.26 6.94
N THR A 32 8.84 -3.21 7.41
CA THR A 32 8.18 -1.95 7.81
C THR A 32 8.30 -0.92 6.70
N ILE A 33 7.17 -0.40 6.21
CA ILE A 33 7.11 0.70 5.26
C ILE A 33 6.43 1.87 5.94
N ALA A 34 7.17 2.94 6.25
CA ALA A 34 6.64 3.99 7.10
C ALA A 34 7.06 5.41 6.74
N ARG A 35 6.18 6.41 6.95
CA ARG A 35 6.49 7.84 6.75
C ARG A 35 7.05 8.16 5.36
N ASN A 36 6.66 7.38 4.35
CA ASN A 36 7.02 7.69 2.97
C ASN A 36 5.99 8.66 2.39
N HIS A 37 6.44 9.52 1.47
CA HIS A 37 5.65 10.62 0.93
C HIS A 37 5.64 10.60 -0.60
N ALA A 38 4.47 10.36 -1.20
CA ALA A 38 4.27 10.46 -2.65
C ALA A 38 3.75 11.85 -3.02
N THR A 39 4.52 12.62 -3.79
CA THR A 39 4.18 14.00 -4.17
C THR A 39 3.40 14.12 -5.46
N GLY A 40 3.29 13.05 -6.26
CA GLY A 40 2.60 13.02 -7.54
C GLY A 40 1.23 12.35 -7.48
N ALA A 41 0.43 12.60 -8.51
CA ALA A 41 -0.97 12.17 -8.57
C ALA A 41 -1.17 10.64 -8.66
N TYR A 42 -0.13 9.88 -9.02
CA TYR A 42 -0.18 8.41 -9.02
C TYR A 42 -0.19 7.82 -7.60
N GLY A 43 0.23 8.58 -6.58
CA GLY A 43 0.18 8.12 -5.19
C GLY A 43 1.03 6.87 -4.89
N GLY A 44 0.50 5.96 -4.07
CA GLY A 44 1.23 4.78 -3.61
C GLY A 44 2.42 5.13 -2.71
N ALA A 45 2.17 5.93 -1.66
CA ALA A 45 3.27 6.48 -0.85
C ALA A 45 4.08 5.38 -0.14
N GLY A 46 3.40 4.40 0.46
CA GLY A 46 4.07 3.19 0.93
C GLY A 46 4.49 2.29 -0.23
N ILE A 47 3.50 1.82 -0.99
CA ILE A 47 3.68 0.92 -2.12
C ILE A 47 2.85 1.38 -3.30
N LEU A 48 3.48 1.51 -4.47
CA LEU A 48 2.78 1.51 -5.76
C LEU A 48 3.00 0.13 -6.41
N ASN A 49 1.91 -0.58 -6.68
CA ASN A 49 1.93 -1.95 -7.19
C ASN A 49 1.34 -2.05 -8.59
N GLU A 50 2.19 -2.45 -9.54
CA GLU A 50 1.87 -2.70 -10.95
C GLU A 50 2.14 -4.17 -11.34
N SER A 51 2.59 -5.02 -10.42
CA SER A 51 2.89 -6.45 -10.63
C SER A 51 2.25 -7.34 -9.55
N ALA A 52 2.64 -8.61 -9.48
CA ALA A 52 2.20 -9.52 -8.41
C ALA A 52 3.01 -9.25 -7.12
N LEU A 53 2.37 -8.74 -6.08
CA LEU A 53 2.96 -8.45 -4.78
C LEU A 53 2.32 -9.31 -3.69
N THR A 54 3.16 -10.01 -2.93
CA THR A 54 2.77 -10.65 -1.67
C THR A 54 3.55 -10.04 -0.53
N MET A 55 2.84 -9.45 0.43
CA MET A 55 3.41 -9.00 1.70
C MET A 55 2.91 -9.89 2.84
N THR A 56 3.83 -10.49 3.59
CA THR A 56 3.52 -11.37 4.72
C THR A 56 4.06 -10.77 6.00
N GLY A 57 3.17 -10.40 6.93
CA GLY A 57 3.52 -9.69 8.16
C GLY A 57 4.10 -8.30 7.92
N GLY A 58 4.59 -7.67 8.99
CA GLY A 58 5.13 -6.32 8.92
C GLY A 58 4.03 -5.25 8.95
N SER A 59 4.39 -4.02 8.56
CA SER A 59 3.48 -2.88 8.66
C SER A 59 3.65 -1.85 7.56
N LEU A 60 2.55 -1.29 7.07
CA LEU A 60 2.50 -0.04 6.33
C LEU A 60 1.87 1.04 7.21
N ARG A 61 2.65 2.04 7.62
CA ARG A 61 2.14 3.07 8.54
C ARG A 61 2.60 4.48 8.26
N ASP A 62 1.73 5.44 8.53
CA ASP A 62 2.05 6.86 8.44
C ASP A 62 2.56 7.30 7.05
N ASN A 63 2.23 6.57 6.00
CA ASN A 63 2.60 6.94 4.63
C ASN A 63 1.54 7.89 4.05
N ALA A 64 1.97 8.87 3.26
CA ALA A 64 1.12 9.98 2.83
C ALA A 64 1.23 10.24 1.32
N ALA A 65 0.09 10.19 0.62
CA ALA A 65 -0.09 10.59 -0.77
C ALA A 65 -1.08 11.76 -0.86
N PRO A 66 -0.70 13.00 -0.48
CA PRO A 66 -1.66 14.11 -0.32
C PRO A 66 -2.41 14.51 -1.61
N VAL A 67 -1.89 14.16 -2.78
CA VAL A 67 -2.47 14.52 -4.09
C VAL A 67 -2.77 13.29 -4.96
N GLY A 68 -2.69 12.08 -4.40
CA GLY A 68 -2.93 10.83 -5.12
C GLY A 68 -3.52 9.74 -4.22
N PRO A 69 -3.93 8.62 -4.79
CA PRO A 69 -4.56 7.55 -4.03
C PRO A 69 -3.55 6.62 -3.35
N GLY A 70 -4.02 5.80 -2.41
CA GLY A 70 -3.24 4.72 -1.80
C GLY A 70 -2.09 5.22 -0.93
N GLY A 71 -2.41 5.67 0.27
CA GLY A 71 -1.41 6.16 1.22
C GLY A 71 -0.47 5.04 1.63
N GLY A 72 -1.04 3.91 2.05
CA GLY A 72 -0.28 2.67 2.29
C GLY A 72 0.04 1.95 0.99
N VAL A 73 -0.98 1.43 0.31
CA VAL A 73 -0.84 0.68 -0.95
C VAL A 73 -1.73 1.27 -2.03
N HIS A 74 -1.18 1.51 -3.20
CA HIS A 74 -1.94 1.68 -4.43
C HIS A 74 -1.74 0.45 -5.32
N SER A 75 -2.78 -0.39 -5.48
CA SER A 75 -2.78 -1.48 -6.47
C SER A 75 -3.32 -0.96 -7.80
N LEU A 76 -2.41 -0.49 -8.67
CA LEU A 76 -2.74 0.18 -9.92
C LEU A 76 -3.18 -0.83 -10.98
N GLN A 77 -2.26 -1.68 -11.44
CA GLN A 77 -2.51 -2.77 -12.42
C GLN A 77 -2.14 -4.16 -11.86
N GLY A 78 -1.44 -4.19 -10.73
CA GLY A 78 -0.93 -5.41 -10.13
C GLY A 78 -1.96 -6.16 -9.28
N SER A 79 -1.53 -7.30 -8.73
CA SER A 79 -2.27 -8.00 -7.67
C SER A 79 -1.53 -7.84 -6.34
N ALA A 80 -2.19 -7.31 -5.33
CA ALA A 80 -1.64 -7.14 -3.99
C ALA A 80 -2.29 -8.15 -3.03
N THR A 81 -1.49 -9.03 -2.45
CA THR A 81 -1.92 -9.95 -1.37
C THR A 81 -1.23 -9.58 -0.07
N LEU A 82 -2.00 -9.11 0.91
CA LEU A 82 -1.53 -8.70 2.23
C LEU A 82 -1.93 -9.76 3.25
N VAL A 83 -0.97 -10.48 3.82
CA VAL A 83 -1.20 -11.59 4.75
C VAL A 83 -0.73 -11.21 6.14
N GLY A 84 -1.66 -10.99 7.08
CA GLY A 84 -1.34 -10.63 8.46
C GLY A 84 -0.57 -9.31 8.59
N VAL A 85 -0.84 -8.35 7.72
CA VAL A 85 -0.14 -7.05 7.67
C VAL A 85 -0.89 -6.01 8.50
N THR A 86 -0.16 -5.11 9.15
CA THR A 86 -0.75 -3.93 9.81
C THR A 86 -0.70 -2.72 8.88
N VAL A 87 -1.85 -2.18 8.49
CA VAL A 87 -2.01 -0.99 7.64
C VAL A 87 -2.71 0.10 8.44
N THR A 88 -1.96 1.08 8.94
CA THR A 88 -2.51 2.08 9.87
C THR A 88 -1.96 3.49 9.71
N GLY A 89 -2.77 4.52 9.97
CA GLY A 89 -2.28 5.91 9.98
C GLY A 89 -1.88 6.44 8.61
N ASN A 90 -2.24 5.75 7.53
CA ASN A 90 -1.87 6.16 6.18
C ASN A 90 -2.90 7.18 5.64
N SER A 91 -2.45 8.12 4.82
CA SER A 91 -3.30 9.18 4.27
C SER A 91 -3.16 9.33 2.76
N ALA A 92 -4.27 9.58 2.08
CA ALA A 92 -4.33 9.79 0.64
C ALA A 92 -5.55 10.63 0.24
N THR A 93 -5.74 10.89 -1.05
CA THR A 93 -7.01 11.44 -1.57
C THR A 93 -8.12 10.40 -1.55
N GLU A 94 -7.79 9.12 -1.77
CA GLU A 94 -8.68 7.96 -1.72
C GLU A 94 -7.91 6.74 -1.23
N GLY A 95 -8.55 5.87 -0.44
CA GLY A 95 -7.90 4.64 0.04
C GLY A 95 -6.65 4.95 0.85
N GLY A 96 -6.83 5.66 1.97
CA GLY A 96 -5.74 6.02 2.88
C GLY A 96 -4.86 4.83 3.19
N GLY A 97 -5.46 3.70 3.56
CA GLY A 97 -4.74 2.44 3.77
C GLY A 97 -4.40 1.76 2.45
N VAL A 98 -5.42 1.30 1.72
CA VAL A 98 -5.28 0.62 0.42
C VAL A 98 -6.24 1.22 -0.60
N TYR A 99 -5.72 1.63 -1.74
CA TYR A 99 -6.52 1.94 -2.92
C TYR A 99 -6.36 0.84 -3.98
N LYS A 100 -7.49 0.30 -4.43
CA LYS A 100 -7.60 -0.73 -5.46
C LYS A 100 -8.14 -0.07 -6.72
N ASP A 101 -7.27 0.16 -7.71
CA ASP A 101 -7.64 0.76 -8.98
C ASP A 101 -8.09 -0.32 -9.99
N SER A 102 -7.35 -0.51 -11.08
CA SER A 102 -7.61 -1.53 -12.09
C SER A 102 -7.08 -2.93 -11.71
N GLY A 103 -6.13 -3.00 -10.77
CA GLY A 103 -5.57 -4.23 -10.24
C GLY A 103 -6.50 -4.94 -9.25
N THR A 104 -5.93 -5.85 -8.45
CA THR A 104 -6.63 -6.51 -7.33
C THR A 104 -5.92 -6.25 -6.00
N ALA A 105 -6.67 -6.32 -4.91
CA ALA A 105 -6.14 -6.22 -3.56
C ALA A 105 -6.92 -7.16 -2.63
N THR A 106 -6.20 -8.04 -1.93
CA THR A 106 -6.78 -9.00 -0.98
C THR A 106 -6.01 -8.92 0.34
N ALA A 107 -6.76 -8.76 1.43
CA ALA A 107 -6.28 -8.86 2.80
C ALA A 107 -6.67 -10.22 3.39
N LEU A 108 -5.68 -11.02 3.76
CA LEU A 108 -5.82 -12.30 4.43
C LEU A 108 -5.39 -12.13 5.90
N GLY A 109 -6.26 -11.46 6.66
CA GLY A 109 -6.01 -11.06 8.04
C GLY A 109 -5.07 -9.87 8.19
N GLY A 110 -4.81 -9.48 9.44
CA GLY A 110 -4.06 -8.27 9.77
C GLY A 110 -4.95 -7.20 10.38
N VAL A 111 -4.46 -5.96 10.40
CA VAL A 111 -5.16 -4.80 10.98
C VAL A 111 -5.19 -3.69 9.95
N PHE A 112 -6.39 -3.19 9.65
CA PHE A 112 -6.61 -2.06 8.76
C PHE A 112 -7.40 -1.02 9.55
N ALA A 113 -6.76 0.07 9.95
CA ALA A 113 -7.38 1.03 10.86
C ALA A 113 -6.77 2.43 10.75
N ASN A 114 -7.52 3.45 11.17
CA ASN A 114 -7.03 4.83 11.33
C ASN A 114 -6.37 5.40 10.08
N SER A 115 -6.77 4.97 8.88
CA SER A 115 -6.30 5.57 7.64
C SER A 115 -7.34 6.54 7.09
N SER A 116 -6.89 7.55 6.35
CA SER A 116 -7.73 8.67 5.88
C SER A 116 -7.64 8.83 4.36
N PRO A 117 -8.77 9.01 3.64
CA PRO A 117 -10.14 9.11 4.16
C PRO A 117 -10.72 7.79 4.69
N ASP A 118 -10.16 6.66 4.25
CA ASP A 118 -10.67 5.32 4.55
C ASP A 118 -9.53 4.30 4.64
N ASN A 119 -9.81 3.16 5.26
CA ASN A 119 -8.85 2.05 5.34
C ASN A 119 -8.65 1.39 3.98
N CYS A 120 -9.72 1.27 3.18
CA CYS A 120 -9.71 0.67 1.87
C CYS A 120 -10.73 1.32 0.93
N ALA A 121 -10.27 1.65 -0.27
CA ALA A 121 -11.12 2.18 -1.33
C ALA A 121 -10.85 1.49 -2.69
N PRO A 122 -11.83 1.47 -3.60
CA PRO A 122 -13.24 1.80 -3.38
C PRO A 122 -13.90 0.88 -2.32
N SER A 123 -15.03 1.32 -1.74
CA SER A 123 -15.71 0.54 -0.69
C SER A 123 -16.05 -0.88 -1.17
N GLY A 124 -15.69 -1.89 -0.37
CA GLY A 124 -15.89 -3.31 -0.70
C GLY A 124 -14.95 -3.87 -1.77
N ALA A 125 -14.04 -3.07 -2.32
CA ALA A 125 -13.18 -3.48 -3.43
C ALA A 125 -11.91 -4.24 -2.99
N VAL A 126 -11.52 -4.12 -1.72
CA VAL A 126 -10.40 -4.85 -1.11
C VAL A 126 -10.98 -6.00 -0.29
N THR A 127 -10.85 -7.23 -0.78
CA THR A 127 -11.37 -8.42 -0.09
C THR A 127 -10.72 -8.58 1.28
N GLY A 128 -11.52 -8.77 2.33
CA GLY A 128 -11.01 -8.96 3.70
C GLY A 128 -10.57 -7.67 4.40
N CYS A 129 -10.80 -6.51 3.80
CA CYS A 129 -10.64 -5.21 4.45
C CYS A 129 -11.99 -4.63 4.88
N SER A 130 -12.00 -3.96 6.03
CA SER A 130 -13.14 -3.23 6.58
C SER A 130 -12.77 -1.76 6.79
N ASN A 131 -13.68 -0.87 6.40
CA ASN A 131 -13.57 0.56 6.69
C ASN A 131 -14.09 0.89 8.09
#